data_AF-A0A359KCF9-F1
#
_entry.id   AF-A0A359KCF9-F1
#
_cell.length_a   1.000
_cell.length_b   1.000
_cell.length_c   1.000
_cell.angle_alpha   90.00
_cell.angle_beta   90.00
_cell.angle_gamma   90.00
#
_symmetry.space_group_name_H-M   'P 1'
#
loop_
_entity.id
_entity.type
_entity.pdbx_description
1 polymer ?
#
loop_
_entity_poly.entity_id
_entity_poly.type
_entity_poly.pdbx_seq_one_letter_code
_entity_poly.pdbx_strand_id
1 'polypeptide(L)'
;MDQDRQAAFDFDADATLDQTPEATPEATPEEPSDDSLGASLRAARLASGLSMAELSTKTRVHPRFLTALEQGEYAVLPSRIFSMGYVRAYAGALGLDELNAVERFKQEYPDAAVPLQPPTGAALQQMRQNSPKILGVIGVFLAVVIGWNVFQRINRIEAPHPSDLVAVPKDWAEQADHQRDRALYLGAPKAAPPDQTTPAMYITPGLEAQLTGIDPDDPNAVPPPAP
;
A
#
# COMPACT_ATOMS: atom_id res chain seq x y z
N MET A 1 -26.41 69.06 58.24
CA MET A 1 -27.02 69.76 57.09
C MET A 1 -25.95 69.87 56.02
N ASP A 2 -26.39 69.96 54.78
CA ASP A 2 -25.61 70.04 53.55
C ASP A 2 -25.34 68.67 52.92
N GLN A 3 -26.12 68.14 51.99
CA GLN A 3 -26.85 68.65 50.83
C GLN A 3 -26.28 67.95 49.58
N ASP A 4 -27.19 67.24 48.91
CA ASP A 4 -27.26 67.04 47.47
C ASP A 4 -25.96 66.84 46.68
N ARG A 5 -25.80 65.60 46.21
CA ARG A 5 -25.58 65.44 44.76
C ARG A 5 -26.13 64.11 44.26
N GLN A 6 -27.29 64.22 43.62
CA GLN A 6 -27.73 63.32 42.57
C GLN A 6 -26.80 63.41 41.36
N ALA A 7 -26.46 62.26 40.81
CA ALA A 7 -26.29 61.99 39.38
C ALA A 7 -26.39 60.46 39.24
N ALA A 8 -27.55 59.90 38.91
CA ALA A 8 -28.03 59.72 37.55
C ALA A 8 -27.05 58.92 36.70
N PHE A 9 -27.20 57.59 36.71
CA PHE A 9 -26.89 56.71 35.58
C PHE A 9 -27.85 55.52 35.64
N ASP A 10 -28.92 55.63 34.85
CA ASP A 10 -29.59 54.50 34.23
C ASP A 10 -28.55 53.74 33.37
N PHE A 11 -28.58 52.40 33.38
CA PHE A 11 -28.70 51.58 32.16
C PHE A 11 -28.57 50.08 32.52
N ASP A 12 -29.69 49.39 32.35
CA ASP A 12 -29.89 48.05 31.81
C ASP A 12 -28.83 46.93 31.94
N ALA A 13 -29.36 45.79 32.39
CA ALA A 13 -29.05 44.45 31.92
C ALA A 13 -27.59 43.97 32.07
N ASP A 14 -27.34 43.26 33.17
CA ASP A 14 -26.46 42.10 33.08
C ASP A 14 -27.20 40.88 33.62
N ALA A 15 -27.50 39.98 32.68
CA ALA A 15 -28.20 38.75 32.90
C ALA A 15 -27.28 37.82 33.69
N THR A 16 -27.66 37.53 34.95
CA THR A 16 -27.13 36.38 35.67
C THR A 16 -27.57 35.12 34.94
N LEU A 17 -26.76 34.68 33.97
CA LEU A 17 -26.84 33.33 33.42
C LEU A 17 -26.45 32.37 34.54
N ASP A 18 -27.48 31.92 35.24
CA ASP A 18 -27.52 30.68 36.01
C ASP A 18 -27.06 29.53 35.10
N GLN A 19 -25.76 29.30 35.06
CA GLN A 19 -25.17 28.07 34.53
C GLN A 19 -25.32 26.99 35.61
N THR A 20 -26.55 26.57 35.83
CA THR A 20 -26.85 25.22 36.28
C THR A 20 -26.23 24.27 35.23
N PRO A 21 -25.31 23.36 35.60
CA PRO A 21 -24.81 22.38 34.66
C PRO A 21 -25.97 21.48 34.32
N GLU A 22 -26.45 21.69 33.09
CA GLU A 22 -27.36 20.88 32.32
C GLU A 22 -27.16 19.40 32.66
N ALA A 23 -28.21 18.83 33.26
CA ALA A 23 -28.29 17.41 33.52
C ALA A 23 -27.95 16.68 32.22
N THR A 24 -26.88 15.89 32.27
CA THR A 24 -26.64 14.83 31.29
C THR A 24 -27.95 14.04 31.20
N PRO A 25 -28.52 13.82 30.00
CA PRO A 25 -29.69 12.97 29.89
C PRO A 25 -29.28 11.59 30.39
N GLU A 26 -29.74 11.25 31.60
CA GLU A 26 -29.78 9.89 32.10
C GLU A 26 -30.42 9.05 31.00
N ALA A 27 -29.61 8.19 30.40
CA ALA A 27 -30.12 7.12 29.56
C ALA A 27 -31.00 6.25 30.45
N THR A 28 -32.31 6.45 30.36
CA THR A 28 -33.31 5.53 30.90
C THR A 28 -32.92 4.12 30.47
N PRO A 29 -32.73 3.15 31.39
CA PRO A 29 -32.64 1.76 31.01
C PRO A 29 -33.95 1.43 30.30
N GLU A 30 -33.90 1.22 28.98
CA GLU A 30 -35.08 0.78 28.24
C GLU A 30 -35.53 -0.55 28.86
N GLU A 31 -36.70 -0.54 29.48
CA GLU A 31 -37.36 -1.75 29.95
C GLU A 31 -37.38 -2.77 28.80
N PRO A 32 -37.04 -4.04 29.04
CA PRO A 32 -37.01 -5.05 28.00
C PRO A 32 -38.41 -5.14 27.41
N SER A 33 -38.58 -4.63 26.19
CA SER A 33 -39.80 -4.83 25.44
C SER A 33 -40.01 -6.34 25.29
N ASP A 34 -41.20 -6.83 25.67
CA ASP A 34 -41.54 -8.26 25.60
C ASP A 34 -41.38 -8.84 24.18
N ASP A 35 -41.29 -7.98 23.16
CA ASP A 35 -41.06 -8.31 21.76
C ASP A 35 -39.58 -8.24 21.31
N SER A 36 -38.63 -8.00 22.22
CA SER A 36 -37.21 -8.00 21.91
C SER A 36 -36.67 -9.41 21.63
N LEU A 37 -35.61 -9.52 20.82
CA LEU A 37 -34.89 -10.77 20.60
C LEU A 37 -34.38 -11.35 21.92
N GLY A 38 -33.85 -10.50 22.82
CA GLY A 38 -33.33 -10.91 24.12
C GLY A 38 -34.39 -11.57 25.00
N ALA A 39 -35.59 -10.97 25.07
CA ALA A 39 -36.73 -11.57 25.78
C ALA A 39 -37.14 -12.92 25.17
N SER A 40 -37.16 -13.02 23.84
CA SER A 40 -37.49 -14.26 23.12
C SER A 40 -36.47 -15.38 23.40
N LEU A 41 -35.17 -15.08 23.37
CA LEU A 41 -34.10 -16.03 23.69
C LEU A 41 -34.18 -16.49 25.15
N ARG A 42 -34.43 -15.56 26.08
CA ARG A 42 -34.60 -15.87 27.50
C ARG A 42 -35.81 -16.78 27.74
N ALA A 43 -36.95 -16.49 27.12
CA ALA A 43 -38.15 -17.31 27.23
C ALA A 43 -37.90 -18.73 26.70
N ALA A 44 -37.27 -18.86 25.54
CA ALA A 44 -36.91 -20.15 24.96
C ALA A 44 -35.92 -20.94 25.83
N ARG A 45 -34.94 -20.27 26.44
CA ARG A 45 -34.06 -20.93 27.42
C ARG A 45 -34.85 -21.45 28.60
N LEU A 46 -35.68 -20.62 29.23
CA LEU A 46 -36.47 -21.04 30.39
C LEU A 46 -37.38 -22.23 30.04
N ALA A 47 -37.97 -22.25 28.85
CA ALA A 47 -38.75 -23.37 28.34
C ALA A 47 -37.91 -24.65 28.11
N SER A 48 -36.65 -24.51 27.67
CA SER A 48 -35.74 -25.65 27.48
C SER A 48 -35.17 -26.21 28.79
N GLY A 49 -35.26 -25.47 29.90
CA GLY A 49 -34.69 -25.85 31.20
C GLY A 49 -33.15 -25.81 31.27
N LEU A 50 -32.47 -25.33 30.23
CA LEU A 50 -31.01 -25.26 30.20
C LEU A 50 -30.48 -24.12 31.08
N SER A 51 -29.47 -24.42 31.89
CA SER A 51 -28.71 -23.42 32.64
C SER A 51 -27.78 -22.62 31.73
N MET A 52 -27.35 -21.45 32.19
CA MET A 52 -26.33 -20.65 31.49
C MET A 52 -25.01 -21.40 31.29
N ALA A 53 -24.60 -22.23 32.27
CA ALA A 53 -23.37 -22.99 32.17
C ALA A 53 -23.45 -24.09 31.09
N GLU A 54 -24.59 -24.79 31.00
CA GLU A 54 -24.83 -25.81 29.97
C GLU A 54 -24.90 -25.19 28.58
N LEU A 55 -25.62 -24.06 28.43
CA LEU A 55 -25.67 -23.34 27.17
C LEU A 55 -24.31 -22.80 26.75
N SER A 56 -23.52 -22.29 27.69
CA SER A 56 -22.15 -21.85 27.42
C SER A 56 -21.28 -23.00 26.92
N THR A 57 -21.39 -24.18 27.54
CA THR A 57 -20.67 -25.39 27.12
C THR A 57 -21.10 -25.84 25.73
N LYS A 58 -22.42 -25.83 25.44
CA LYS A 58 -22.98 -26.26 24.15
C LYS A 58 -22.65 -25.31 23.00
N THR A 59 -22.71 -24.00 23.24
CA THR A 59 -22.48 -22.96 22.22
C THR A 59 -21.02 -22.54 22.09
N ARG A 60 -20.18 -22.86 23.08
CA ARG A 60 -18.81 -22.33 23.26
C ARG A 60 -18.74 -20.80 23.35
N VAL A 61 -19.82 -20.18 23.83
CA VAL A 61 -19.90 -18.73 24.08
C VAL A 61 -19.81 -18.49 25.57
N HIS A 62 -19.00 -17.50 25.98
CA HIS A 62 -18.83 -17.16 27.39
C HIS A 62 -20.18 -16.73 28.02
N PRO A 63 -20.53 -17.16 29.25
CA PRO A 63 -21.85 -16.92 29.85
C PRO A 63 -22.24 -15.43 29.87
N ARG A 64 -21.28 -14.55 30.15
CA ARG A 64 -21.46 -13.08 30.13
C ARG A 64 -22.09 -12.58 28.81
N PHE A 65 -21.69 -13.12 27.66
CA PHE A 65 -22.24 -12.68 26.37
C PHE A 65 -23.62 -13.27 26.11
N LEU A 66 -23.90 -14.48 26.58
CA LEU A 66 -25.25 -15.06 26.50
C LEU A 66 -26.24 -14.27 27.37
N THR A 67 -25.82 -13.86 28.56
CA THR A 67 -26.61 -12.98 29.43
C THR A 67 -26.84 -11.61 28.79
N ALA A 68 -25.80 -11.00 28.20
CA ALA A 68 -25.94 -9.74 27.48
C ALA A 68 -26.94 -9.84 26.31
N LEU A 69 -26.96 -10.97 25.59
CA LEU A 69 -27.95 -11.23 24.54
C LEU A 69 -29.38 -11.30 25.10
N GLU A 70 -29.59 -11.95 26.25
CA GLU A 70 -30.91 -11.98 26.92
C GLU A 70 -31.36 -10.61 27.43
N GLN A 71 -30.41 -9.72 27.75
CA GLN A 71 -30.66 -8.38 28.28
C GLN A 71 -30.74 -7.31 27.18
N GLY A 72 -30.45 -7.65 25.92
CA GLY A 72 -30.35 -6.66 24.83
C GLY A 72 -29.14 -5.73 24.96
N GLU A 73 -28.17 -6.04 25.82
CA GLU A 73 -26.97 -5.22 26.05
C GLU A 73 -25.91 -5.46 24.97
N TYR A 74 -26.24 -5.13 23.72
CA TYR A 74 -25.37 -5.39 22.56
C TYR A 74 -24.04 -4.64 22.61
N ALA A 75 -23.95 -3.54 23.36
CA ALA A 75 -22.72 -2.77 23.55
C ALA A 75 -21.61 -3.53 24.31
N VAL A 76 -21.97 -4.55 25.10
CA VAL A 76 -21.03 -5.38 25.88
C VAL A 76 -20.42 -6.49 25.00
N LEU A 77 -21.06 -6.79 23.88
CA LEU A 77 -20.62 -7.84 22.99
C LEU A 77 -19.33 -7.45 22.25
N PRO A 78 -18.53 -8.42 21.79
CA PRO A 78 -17.43 -8.18 20.87
C PRO A 78 -17.89 -7.62 19.52
N SER A 79 -17.05 -7.72 18.48
CA SER A 79 -17.44 -7.25 17.14
C SER A 79 -18.79 -7.82 16.68
N ARG A 80 -19.53 -7.04 15.90
CA ARG A 80 -20.85 -7.40 15.39
C ARG A 80 -20.86 -8.74 14.65
N ILE A 81 -19.78 -9.04 13.91
CA ILE A 81 -19.60 -10.30 13.18
C ILE A 81 -19.59 -11.49 14.15
N PHE A 82 -18.87 -11.39 15.27
CA PHE A 82 -18.87 -12.45 16.29
C PHE A 82 -20.21 -12.57 16.99
N SER A 83 -20.86 -11.43 17.28
CA SER A 83 -22.17 -11.37 17.92
C SER A 83 -23.25 -12.11 17.10
N MET A 84 -23.25 -11.94 15.78
CA MET A 84 -24.13 -12.72 14.88
C MET A 84 -23.90 -14.22 15.00
N GLY A 85 -22.64 -14.66 15.13
CA GLY A 85 -22.29 -16.06 15.36
C GLY A 85 -22.81 -16.57 16.71
N TYR A 86 -22.76 -15.74 17.75
CA TYR A 86 -23.28 -16.09 19.08
C TYR A 86 -24.80 -16.22 19.08
N VAL A 87 -25.52 -15.28 18.45
CA VAL A 87 -26.98 -15.34 18.28
C VAL A 87 -27.38 -16.62 17.55
N ARG A 88 -26.69 -16.93 16.45
CA ARG A 88 -26.93 -18.14 15.67
C ARG A 88 -26.73 -19.41 16.50
N ALA A 89 -25.59 -19.51 17.19
CA ALA A 89 -25.27 -20.66 18.03
C ALA A 89 -26.28 -20.82 19.18
N TYR A 90 -26.72 -19.71 19.77
CA TYR A 90 -27.70 -19.72 20.84
C TYR A 90 -29.08 -20.19 20.34
N ALA A 91 -29.58 -19.60 19.25
CA ALA A 91 -30.83 -20.03 18.63
C ALA A 91 -30.82 -21.52 18.26
N GLY A 92 -29.75 -22.00 17.61
CA GLY A 92 -29.59 -23.41 17.28
C GLY A 92 -29.51 -24.33 18.51
N ALA A 93 -28.88 -23.87 19.60
CA ALA A 93 -28.84 -24.64 20.85
C ALA A 93 -30.21 -24.78 21.53
N LEU A 94 -31.12 -23.82 21.30
CA LEU A 94 -32.49 -23.80 21.82
C LEU A 94 -33.52 -24.40 20.83
N GLY A 95 -33.11 -24.77 19.62
CA GLY A 95 -34.01 -25.28 18.57
C GLY A 95 -34.89 -24.20 17.94
N LEU A 96 -34.50 -22.92 18.03
CA LEU A 96 -35.16 -21.81 17.35
C LEU A 96 -34.65 -21.68 15.91
N ASP A 97 -35.38 -20.92 15.09
CA ASP A 97 -34.92 -20.55 13.75
C ASP A 97 -33.71 -19.61 13.82
N GLU A 98 -32.55 -20.17 13.49
CA GLU A 98 -31.26 -19.47 13.45
C GLU A 98 -31.27 -18.23 12.53
N LEU A 99 -31.90 -18.34 11.36
CA LEU A 99 -31.90 -17.26 10.37
C LEU A 99 -32.78 -16.11 10.85
N ASN A 100 -33.96 -16.43 11.39
CA ASN A 100 -34.85 -15.44 11.97
C ASN A 100 -34.20 -14.70 13.15
N ALA A 101 -33.56 -15.43 14.07
CA ALA A 101 -32.89 -14.84 15.23
C ALA A 101 -31.76 -13.88 14.81
N VAL A 102 -30.94 -14.27 13.83
CA VAL A 102 -29.87 -13.41 13.30
C VAL A 102 -30.45 -12.18 12.58
N GLU A 103 -31.56 -12.32 11.87
CA GLU A 103 -32.18 -11.18 11.18
C GLU A 103 -32.76 -10.16 12.17
N ARG A 104 -33.45 -10.64 13.22
CA ARG A 104 -33.91 -9.77 14.33
C ARG A 104 -32.74 -9.07 15.01
N PHE A 105 -31.64 -9.79 15.26
CA PHE A 105 -30.43 -9.18 15.82
C PHE A 105 -29.89 -8.05 14.94
N LYS A 106 -29.89 -8.21 13.61
CA LYS A 106 -29.42 -7.15 12.71
C LYS A 106 -30.33 -5.93 12.72
N GLN A 107 -31.63 -6.12 12.92
CA GLN A 107 -32.62 -5.05 12.99
C GLN A 107 -32.48 -4.26 14.29
N GLU A 108 -32.31 -4.94 15.42
CA GLU A 108 -32.14 -4.30 16.74
C GLU A 108 -30.74 -3.72 16.93
N TYR A 109 -29.71 -4.32 16.34
CA TYR A 109 -28.33 -3.85 16.37
C TYR A 109 -27.80 -3.60 14.94
N PRO A 110 -28.20 -2.49 14.30
CA PRO A 110 -27.73 -2.14 12.96
C PRO A 110 -26.23 -1.93 12.95
N ASP A 111 -25.61 -2.20 11.80
CA ASP A 111 -24.19 -1.92 11.62
C ASP A 111 -24.01 -0.39 11.62
N ALA A 112 -23.55 0.15 12.75
CA ALA A 112 -23.06 1.52 12.78
C ALA A 112 -21.88 1.53 11.82
N ALA A 113 -22.07 2.08 10.62
CA ALA A 113 -21.11 2.05 9.54
C ALA A 113 -19.78 2.65 10.00
N VAL A 114 -18.94 1.82 10.63
CA VAL A 114 -17.54 2.11 10.84
C VAL A 114 -17.02 2.21 9.43
N PRO A 115 -16.55 3.39 8.99
CA PRO A 115 -16.06 3.56 7.63
C PRO A 115 -15.00 2.50 7.42
N LEU A 116 -15.30 1.54 6.54
CA LEU A 116 -14.45 0.40 6.27
C LEU A 116 -13.07 0.95 5.90
N GLN A 117 -12.10 0.83 6.81
CA GLN A 117 -10.72 1.11 6.45
C GLN A 117 -10.37 0.10 5.37
N PRO A 118 -10.08 0.52 4.14
CA PRO A 118 -9.74 -0.41 3.10
C PRO A 118 -8.51 -1.19 3.54
N PRO A 119 -8.47 -2.53 3.33
CA PRO A 119 -7.26 -3.30 3.57
C PRO A 119 -6.10 -2.62 2.83
N THR A 120 -4.96 -2.46 3.52
CA THR A 120 -3.71 -1.91 2.98
C THR A 120 -3.37 -2.60 1.66
N GLY A 121 -3.79 -1.99 0.55
CA GLY A 121 -3.80 -2.60 -0.78
C GLY A 121 -4.87 -2.00 -1.72
N ALA A 122 -6.03 -1.59 -1.20
CA ALA A 122 -7.09 -0.98 -2.00
C ALA A 122 -7.04 0.57 -2.06
N ALA A 123 -6.08 1.20 -1.39
CA ALA A 123 -5.92 2.65 -1.35
C ALA A 123 -5.58 3.29 -2.72
N LEU A 124 -5.01 2.51 -3.65
CA LEU A 124 -4.70 3.01 -5.00
C LEU A 124 -5.91 3.02 -5.93
N GLN A 125 -6.93 2.22 -5.66
CA GLN A 125 -8.04 2.02 -6.59
C GLN A 125 -9.21 2.99 -6.34
N GLN A 126 -9.44 3.37 -5.08
CA GLN A 126 -10.57 4.24 -4.69
C GLN A 126 -10.30 5.73 -4.91
N MET A 127 -9.04 6.17 -4.99
CA MET A 127 -8.72 7.58 -5.29
C MET A 127 -9.00 7.95 -6.77
N ARG A 128 -9.08 6.96 -7.67
CA ARG A 128 -9.22 7.20 -9.12
C ARG A 128 -10.63 7.60 -9.56
N GLN A 129 -11.66 7.38 -8.73
CA GLN A 129 -13.05 7.52 -9.18
C GLN A 129 -13.75 8.81 -8.73
N ASN A 130 -13.16 9.64 -7.84
CA ASN A 130 -13.96 10.64 -7.11
C ASN A 130 -13.37 12.07 -7.06
N SER A 131 -12.31 12.41 -7.79
CA SER A 131 -11.87 13.81 -7.84
C SER A 131 -11.20 14.20 -9.16
N PRO A 132 -11.98 14.73 -10.13
CA PRO A 132 -11.40 15.34 -11.34
C PRO A 132 -10.44 16.50 -11.00
N LYS A 133 -10.57 17.09 -9.80
CA LYS A 133 -9.66 18.11 -9.27
C LYS A 133 -8.23 17.59 -9.04
N ILE A 134 -8.08 16.37 -8.51
CA ILE A 134 -6.76 15.77 -8.24
C ILE A 134 -6.06 15.45 -9.56
N LEU A 135 -6.80 14.94 -10.55
CA LEU A 135 -6.25 14.68 -11.88
C LEU A 135 -5.77 15.96 -12.56
N GLY A 136 -6.52 17.06 -12.37
CA GLY A 136 -6.12 18.40 -12.82
C GLY A 136 -4.82 18.87 -12.17
N VAL A 137 -4.69 18.72 -10.85
CA VAL A 137 -3.46 19.10 -10.11
C VAL A 137 -2.24 18.30 -10.58
N ILE A 138 -2.40 16.98 -10.75
CA ILE A 138 -1.32 16.11 -11.25
C ILE A 138 -0.91 16.52 -12.67
N GLY A 139 -1.89 16.79 -13.55
CA GLY A 139 -1.63 17.26 -14.91
C GLY A 139 -0.88 18.60 -14.95
N VAL A 140 -1.27 19.56 -14.12
CA VAL A 140 -0.59 20.85 -13.99
C VAL A 140 0.84 20.66 -13.49
N PHE A 141 1.04 19.81 -12.48
CA PHE A 141 2.37 19.54 -11.95
C PHE A 141 3.30 18.92 -13.01
N LEU A 142 2.81 17.95 -13.78
CA LEU A 142 3.57 17.35 -14.89
C LEU A 142 3.92 18.38 -15.96
N ALA A 143 2.98 19.27 -16.33
CA ALA A 143 3.23 20.33 -17.30
C ALA A 143 4.31 21.31 -16.82
N VAL A 144 4.32 21.65 -15.52
CA VAL A 144 5.36 22.51 -14.91
C VAL A 144 6.73 21.83 -14.96
N VAL A 145 6.82 20.55 -14.61
CA VAL A 145 8.09 19.80 -14.64
C VAL A 145 8.64 19.68 -16.06
N ILE A 146 7.78 19.34 -17.03
CA ILE A 146 8.18 19.25 -18.44
C ILE A 146 8.58 20.63 -18.97
N GLY A 147 7.80 21.67 -18.68
CA GLY A 147 8.12 23.04 -19.07
C GLY A 147 9.44 23.52 -18.48
N TRP A 148 9.69 23.23 -17.20
CA TRP A 148 10.96 23.53 -16.54
C TRP A 148 12.13 22.79 -17.19
N ASN A 149 11.98 21.50 -17.48
CA ASN A 149 13.01 20.70 -18.14
C ASN A 149 13.34 21.24 -19.54
N VAL A 150 12.32 21.59 -20.32
CA VAL A 150 12.48 22.18 -21.66
C VAL A 150 13.10 23.57 -21.59
N PHE A 151 12.65 24.42 -20.67
CA PHE A 151 13.22 25.76 -20.44
C PHE A 151 14.68 25.68 -20.03
N GLN A 152 15.02 24.79 -19.09
CA GLN A 152 16.40 24.56 -18.68
C GLN A 152 17.26 24.07 -19.85
N ARG A 153 16.70 23.24 -20.73
CA ARG A 153 17.41 22.73 -21.91
C ARG A 153 17.65 23.82 -22.95
N ILE A 154 16.67 24.68 -23.22
CA ILE A 154 16.80 25.78 -24.20
C ILE A 154 17.72 26.88 -23.65
N ASN A 155 17.59 27.24 -22.37
CA ASN A 155 18.42 28.28 -21.76
C ASN A 155 19.88 27.84 -21.51
N ARG A 156 20.19 26.55 -21.69
CA ARG A 156 21.56 26.01 -21.67
C ARG A 156 22.18 25.86 -23.06
N ILE A 157 21.47 26.26 -24.12
CA ILE A 157 22.05 26.32 -25.46
C ILE A 157 22.79 27.67 -25.55
N GLU A 158 24.03 27.69 -25.08
CA GLU A 158 24.97 28.75 -25.47
C GLU A 158 25.07 28.73 -27.00
N ALA A 159 24.87 29.87 -27.66
CA ALA A 159 25.16 29.97 -29.09
C ALA A 159 26.66 29.68 -29.28
N PRO A 160 27.06 28.73 -30.14
CA PRO A 160 28.47 28.46 -30.40
C PRO A 160 29.14 29.77 -30.84
N HIS A 161 30.14 30.22 -30.09
CA HIS A 161 30.88 31.40 -30.49
C HIS A 161 31.75 31.03 -31.70
N PRO A 162 31.81 31.85 -32.76
CA PRO A 162 32.53 31.52 -34.00
C PRO A 162 34.04 31.29 -33.79
N SER A 163 34.59 31.68 -32.64
CA SER A 163 35.97 31.40 -32.23
C SER A 163 36.22 29.95 -31.79
N ASP A 164 35.20 29.19 -31.38
CA ASP A 164 35.37 27.82 -30.88
C ASP A 164 35.69 26.81 -32.00
N LEU A 165 35.46 27.17 -33.26
CA LEU A 165 35.80 26.31 -34.40
C LEU A 165 37.27 26.42 -34.83
N VAL A 166 38.00 27.41 -34.31
CA VAL A 166 39.42 27.67 -34.64
C VAL A 166 40.30 27.74 -33.39
N ALA A 167 39.72 27.64 -32.19
CA ALA A 167 40.47 27.63 -30.95
C ALA A 167 41.33 26.36 -30.86
N VAL A 168 42.61 26.49 -31.22
CA VAL A 168 43.62 25.48 -30.93
C VAL A 168 43.62 25.27 -29.41
N PRO A 169 43.44 24.02 -28.93
CA PRO A 169 43.51 23.71 -27.51
C PRO A 169 44.82 24.25 -26.92
N LYS A 170 44.76 24.96 -25.78
CA LYS A 170 45.94 25.64 -25.19
C LYS A 170 47.07 24.66 -24.87
N ASP A 171 46.70 23.45 -24.48
CA ASP A 171 47.59 22.30 -24.30
C ASP A 171 48.39 21.98 -25.56
N TRP A 172 47.75 22.01 -26.74
CA TRP A 172 48.46 21.76 -28.00
C TRP A 172 49.46 22.86 -28.34
N ALA A 173 49.16 24.11 -27.98
CA ALA A 173 50.08 25.24 -28.17
C ALA A 173 51.33 25.10 -27.27
N GLU A 174 51.16 24.69 -26.01
CA GLU A 174 52.28 24.46 -25.08
C GLU A 174 53.10 23.24 -25.48
N GLN A 175 52.46 22.14 -25.89
CA GLN A 175 53.18 20.95 -26.37
C GLN A 175 53.96 21.19 -27.66
N ALA A 176 53.46 22.03 -28.58
CA ALA A 176 54.14 22.30 -29.85
C ALA A 176 55.49 22.99 -29.64
N ASP A 177 55.60 23.92 -28.68
CA ASP A 177 56.87 24.59 -28.38
C ASP A 177 57.86 23.63 -27.72
N HIS A 178 57.42 22.76 -26.80
CA HIS A 178 58.27 21.72 -26.22
C HIS A 178 58.76 20.68 -27.24
N GLN A 179 57.98 20.43 -28.30
CA GLN A 179 58.34 19.46 -29.33
C GLN A 179 59.26 20.03 -30.42
N ARG A 180 59.19 21.34 -30.71
CA ARG A 180 60.11 22.01 -31.66
C ARG A 180 61.57 21.91 -31.26
N ASP A 181 61.86 21.90 -29.97
CA ASP A 181 63.24 21.76 -29.46
C ASP A 181 63.80 20.33 -29.57
N ARG A 182 62.95 19.34 -29.86
CA ARG A 182 63.38 17.97 -30.13
C ARG A 182 63.47 17.77 -31.64
N ALA A 183 64.67 17.95 -32.20
CA ALA A 183 64.98 17.56 -33.57
C ALA A 183 64.70 16.05 -33.75
N LEU A 184 63.50 15.71 -34.24
CA LEU A 184 63.07 14.35 -34.56
C LEU A 184 63.76 13.94 -35.87
N TYR A 185 64.84 13.17 -35.76
CA TYR A 185 65.43 12.49 -36.91
C TYR A 185 64.50 11.36 -37.36
N LEU A 186 63.71 11.59 -38.41
CA LEU A 186 62.98 10.53 -39.09
C LEU A 186 63.97 9.67 -39.89
N GLY A 187 64.26 8.48 -39.38
CA GLY A 187 65.00 7.45 -40.12
C GLY A 187 64.19 6.87 -41.27
N ALA A 188 64.85 6.14 -42.18
CA ALA A 188 64.19 5.49 -43.31
C ALA A 188 63.07 4.52 -42.85
N PRO A 189 61.96 4.41 -43.60
CA PRO A 189 60.83 3.55 -43.23
C PRO A 189 61.27 2.09 -43.12
N LYS A 190 60.94 1.45 -42.00
CA LYS A 190 61.20 0.02 -41.79
C LYS A 190 60.20 -0.81 -42.60
N ALA A 191 60.65 -1.90 -43.22
CA ALA A 191 59.78 -2.83 -43.96
C ALA A 191 58.67 -3.38 -43.06
N ALA A 192 57.48 -3.55 -43.64
CA ALA A 192 56.32 -4.09 -42.95
C ALA A 192 56.64 -5.49 -42.37
N PRO A 193 56.24 -5.79 -41.12
CA PRO A 193 56.33 -7.15 -40.58
C PRO A 193 55.51 -8.13 -41.43
N PRO A 194 55.95 -9.38 -41.63
CA PRO A 194 55.19 -10.36 -42.41
C PRO A 194 53.82 -10.62 -41.77
N ASP A 195 52.78 -10.69 -42.61
CA ASP A 195 51.39 -10.84 -42.21
C ASP A 195 51.16 -12.05 -41.29
N GLN A 196 50.28 -11.83 -40.31
CA GLN A 196 50.03 -12.70 -39.18
C GLN A 196 49.62 -14.12 -39.59
N THR A 197 50.25 -15.07 -38.90
CA THR A 197 50.03 -16.52 -38.91
C THR A 197 48.55 -16.89 -39.00
N THR A 198 48.17 -17.59 -40.07
CA THR A 198 46.92 -18.35 -40.14
C THR A 198 46.88 -19.30 -38.92
N PRO A 199 45.90 -19.20 -38.02
CA PRO A 199 45.82 -20.12 -36.90
C PRO A 199 45.62 -21.54 -37.44
N ALA A 200 46.30 -22.51 -36.82
CA ALA A 200 46.13 -23.92 -37.17
C ALA A 200 44.66 -24.31 -37.02
N MET A 201 44.15 -25.10 -37.97
CA MET A 201 42.76 -25.56 -37.94
C MET A 201 42.53 -26.39 -36.67
N TYR A 202 41.48 -26.06 -35.92
CA TYR A 202 41.13 -26.81 -34.71
C TYR A 202 40.47 -28.15 -35.10
N ILE A 203 41.07 -29.27 -34.70
CA ILE A 203 40.52 -30.62 -34.89
C ILE A 203 39.87 -31.03 -33.57
N THR A 204 38.59 -31.40 -33.60
CA THR A 204 37.82 -31.81 -32.42
C THR A 204 38.15 -33.26 -32.06
N PRO A 205 38.74 -33.55 -30.89
CA PRO A 205 39.15 -34.92 -30.53
C PRO A 205 37.97 -35.89 -30.53
N GLY A 206 38.12 -37.02 -31.23
CA GLY A 206 37.12 -38.09 -31.28
C GLY A 206 36.03 -37.93 -32.33
N LEU A 207 36.01 -36.79 -33.05
CA LEU A 207 35.08 -36.60 -34.18
C LEU A 207 35.46 -37.50 -35.36
N GLU A 208 36.76 -37.69 -35.62
CA GLU A 208 37.27 -38.63 -36.61
C GLU A 208 36.81 -40.08 -36.34
N ALA A 209 36.82 -40.54 -35.09
CA ALA A 209 36.38 -41.89 -34.73
C ALA A 209 34.88 -42.09 -34.99
N GLN A 210 34.07 -41.06 -34.74
CA GLN A 210 32.63 -41.12 -35.00
C GLN A 210 32.28 -41.09 -36.49
N LEU A 211 33.04 -40.35 -37.30
CA LEU A 211 32.79 -40.22 -38.74
C LEU A 211 33.33 -41.38 -39.56
N THR A 212 34.47 -41.96 -39.15
CA THR A 212 35.15 -43.03 -39.90
C THR A 212 34.93 -44.42 -39.31
N GLY A 213 34.48 -44.50 -38.05
CA GLY A 213 34.36 -45.77 -37.31
C GLY A 213 35.69 -46.40 -36.91
N ILE A 214 36.80 -45.68 -37.10
CA ILE A 214 38.17 -46.12 -36.80
C ILE A 214 38.69 -45.29 -35.64
N ASP A 215 39.09 -45.95 -34.55
CA ASP A 215 39.74 -45.29 -33.43
C ASP A 215 41.18 -44.89 -33.83
N PRO A 216 41.54 -43.59 -33.81
CA PRO A 216 42.87 -43.14 -34.20
C PRO A 216 43.99 -43.63 -33.26
N ASP A 217 43.65 -44.08 -32.04
CA ASP A 217 44.61 -44.58 -31.06
C ASP A 217 44.72 -46.12 -31.04
N ASP A 218 44.00 -46.84 -31.92
CA ASP A 218 44.15 -48.29 -32.06
C ASP A 218 45.44 -48.64 -32.84
N PRO A 219 46.44 -49.28 -32.22
CA PRO A 219 47.73 -49.58 -32.87
C PRO A 219 47.61 -50.61 -34.02
N ASN A 220 46.45 -51.25 -34.19
CA ASN A 220 46.19 -52.19 -35.27
C ASN A 220 45.28 -51.61 -36.38
N ALA A 221 44.89 -50.34 -36.29
CA ALA A 221 44.08 -49.70 -37.31
C ALA A 221 44.86 -49.57 -38.62
N VAL A 222 44.37 -50.21 -39.68
CA VAL A 222 44.93 -50.07 -41.03
C VAL A 222 44.38 -48.77 -41.64
N PRO A 223 45.24 -47.81 -42.03
CA PRO A 223 44.75 -46.57 -42.62
C PRO A 223 44.05 -46.84 -43.96
N PRO A 224 42.97 -46.11 -44.28
CA PRO A 224 42.33 -46.23 -45.59
C PRO A 224 43.31 -45.84 -46.71
N PRO A 225 43.22 -46.44 -47.91
CA PRO A 225 44.07 -46.04 -49.03
C PRO A 225 43.79 -44.58 -49.39
N ALA A 226 44.86 -43.80 -49.53
CA ALA A 226 44.77 -42.39 -49.90
C ALA A 226 44.15 -42.23 -51.31
N PRO A 227 43.29 -41.21 -51.54
CA PRO A 227 42.80 -40.87 -52.87
C PRO A 227 43.88 -40.24 -53.75
#